data_AF-A0A962M8J9-F1
#
_entry.id   AF-A0A962M8J9-F1
#
_cell.length_a   1.000
_cell.length_b   1.000
_cell.length_c   1.000
_cell.angle_alpha   90.00
_cell.angle_beta   90.00
_cell.angle_gamma   90.00
#
_symmetry.space_group_name_H-M   'P 1'
#
loop_
_entity.id
_entity.type
_entity.pdbx_description
1 polymer ?
#
loop_
_entity_poly.entity_id
_entity_poly.type
_entity_poly.pdbx_seq_one_letter_code
_entity_poly.pdbx_strand_id
1 'polypeptide(L)'
;MAKKKTFSESVQDAIKYLINNTDITYFADGSIAKALVEANCLETSRLQQYVSSAFQNAFLSTATGVYLDLWGETLGLPRIVDRKAVVFREDGAVRFYVNTGTLGSRLPHPTNSGLGLIPINTIISNPRN
;
A
#
# COMPACT_ATOMS: atom_id res chain seq x y z
N MET A 1 -2.94 23.71 -4.64
CA MET A 1 -3.08 22.89 -3.41
C MET A 1 -3.37 23.85 -2.26
N ALA A 2 -4.49 23.69 -1.55
CA ALA A 2 -4.82 24.60 -0.45
C ALA A 2 -3.77 24.47 0.67
N LYS A 3 -3.18 25.58 1.10
CA LYS A 3 -2.16 25.59 2.16
C LYS A 3 -2.81 25.17 3.49
N LYS A 4 -2.44 24.00 4.01
CA LYS A 4 -2.88 23.52 5.32
C LYS A 4 -2.30 24.45 6.39
N LYS A 5 -3.16 25.04 7.21
CA LYS A 5 -2.74 25.75 8.43
C LYS A 5 -2.30 24.73 9.45
N THR A 6 -1.21 25.02 10.16
CA THR A 6 -0.77 24.18 11.27
C THR A 6 -1.69 24.36 12.47
N PHE A 7 -1.67 23.41 13.40
CA PHE A 7 -2.45 23.50 14.64
C PHE A 7 -2.08 24.77 15.42
N SER A 8 -0.79 25.05 15.57
CA SER A 8 -0.31 26.23 16.30
C SER A 8 -0.77 27.54 15.66
N GLU A 9 -0.71 27.66 14.34
CA GLU A 9 -1.23 28.83 13.61
C GLU A 9 -2.75 28.98 13.81
N SER A 10 -3.49 27.88 13.80
CA SER A 10 -4.95 27.90 13.99
C SER A 10 -5.35 28.34 15.41
N VAL A 11 -4.61 27.90 16.42
CA VAL A 11 -4.81 28.32 17.82
C VAL A 11 -4.45 29.79 18.00
N GLN A 12 -3.33 30.26 17.43
CA GLN A 12 -2.94 31.67 17.50
C GLN A 12 -3.98 32.58 16.84
N ASP A 13 -4.48 32.21 15.66
CA ASP A 13 -5.53 32.96 14.96
C ASP A 13 -6.82 33.02 15.81
N ALA A 14 -7.22 31.90 16.42
CA ALA A 14 -8.41 31.83 17.27
C ALA A 14 -8.27 32.66 18.55
N ILE A 15 -7.11 32.61 19.22
CA ILE A 15 -6.83 33.44 20.40
C ILE A 15 -6.82 34.92 20.02
N LYS A 16 -6.18 35.29 18.89
CA LYS A 16 -6.16 36.67 18.39
C LYS A 16 -7.58 37.17 18.08
N TYR A 17 -8.42 36.32 17.52
CA TYR A 17 -9.83 36.65 17.31
C TYR A 17 -10.55 36.90 18.64
N LEU A 18 -10.35 36.05 19.65
CA LEU A 18 -10.99 36.24 20.95
C LEU A 18 -10.52 37.51 21.67
N ILE A 19 -9.22 37.82 21.64
CA ILE A 19 -8.68 39.06 22.23
C ILE A 19 -9.33 40.30 21.62
N ASN A 20 -9.60 40.28 20.31
CA ASN A 20 -10.15 41.44 19.61
C ASN A 20 -11.68 41.58 19.72
N ASN A 21 -12.39 40.52 20.09
CA ASN A 21 -13.86 40.47 20.06
C ASN A 21 -14.49 40.18 21.43
N THR A 22 -13.70 39.97 22.48
CA THR A 22 -14.18 39.65 23.83
C THR A 22 -13.31 40.30 24.90
N ASP A 23 -13.87 40.54 26.08
CA ASP A 23 -13.14 41.08 27.24
C ASP A 23 -12.34 40.01 28.02
N ILE A 24 -12.08 38.86 27.39
CA ILE A 24 -11.29 37.79 28.00
C ILE A 24 -9.82 38.23 27.97
N THR A 25 -9.20 38.32 29.15
CA THR A 25 -7.81 38.78 29.29
C THR A 25 -6.82 37.66 29.59
N TYR A 26 -7.31 36.47 29.98
CA TYR A 26 -6.47 35.37 30.43
C TYR A 26 -6.47 34.20 29.43
N PHE A 27 -5.38 34.10 28.66
CA PHE A 27 -5.13 33.03 27.68
C PHE A 27 -3.85 32.23 27.97
N ALA A 28 -3.38 32.23 29.22
CA ALA A 28 -2.22 31.43 29.61
C ALA A 28 -2.56 29.93 29.58
N ASP A 29 -1.51 29.10 29.64
CA ASP A 29 -1.63 27.65 29.76
C ASP A 29 -2.45 27.30 31.02
N GLY A 30 -3.53 26.53 30.84
CA GLY A 30 -4.47 26.20 31.91
C GLY A 30 -5.72 27.09 31.98
N SER A 31 -5.83 28.14 31.17
CA SER A 31 -7.07 28.91 31.05
C SER A 31 -8.17 28.10 30.35
N ILE A 32 -9.41 28.21 30.85
CA ILE A 32 -10.58 27.53 30.27
C ILE A 32 -10.78 27.97 28.81
N ALA A 33 -10.61 29.26 28.53
CA ALA A 33 -10.74 29.81 27.17
C ALA A 33 -9.73 29.18 26.20
N LYS A 34 -8.46 29.07 26.59
CA LYS A 34 -7.44 28.43 25.76
C LYS A 34 -7.70 26.93 25.58
N ALA A 35 -8.07 26.22 26.64
CA ALA A 35 -8.36 24.79 26.57
C ALA A 35 -9.51 24.47 25.59
N LEU A 36 -10.58 25.31 25.60
CA LEU A 36 -11.69 25.18 24.65
C LEU A 36 -11.26 25.46 23.20
N VAL A 37 -10.44 26.48 22.99
CA VAL A 37 -9.89 26.79 21.66
C VAL A 37 -9.02 25.64 21.16
N GLU A 38 -8.11 25.14 21.99
CA GLU A 38 -7.21 24.04 21.63
C GLU A 38 -7.96 22.76 21.29
N ALA A 39 -8.98 22.38 22.08
CA ALA A 39 -9.80 21.21 21.80
C ALA A 39 -10.52 21.33 20.44
N ASN A 40 -11.14 22.49 20.16
CA ASN A 40 -11.83 22.72 18.89
C ASN A 40 -10.85 22.79 17.70
N CYS A 41 -9.70 23.45 17.86
CA CYS A 41 -8.67 23.52 16.83
C CYS A 41 -8.06 22.14 16.55
N LEU A 42 -7.98 21.26 17.55
CA LEU A 42 -7.48 19.89 17.37
C LEU A 42 -8.41 19.09 16.46
N GLU A 43 -9.72 19.11 16.73
CA GLU A 43 -10.71 18.43 15.90
C GLU A 43 -10.78 19.03 14.48
N THR A 44 -10.68 20.36 14.37
CA THR A 44 -10.62 21.05 13.08
C THR A 44 -9.37 20.63 12.28
N SER A 45 -8.22 20.47 12.94
CA SER A 45 -6.97 20.01 12.30
C SER A 45 -7.08 18.56 11.80
N ARG A 46 -7.73 17.68 12.57
CA ARG A 46 -8.03 16.30 12.17
C ARG A 46 -8.93 16.27 10.94
N LEU A 47 -10.01 17.04 10.96
CA LEU A 47 -10.92 17.17 9.80
C LEU A 47 -10.20 17.70 8.57
N GLN A 48 -9.38 18.75 8.73
CA GLN A 48 -8.60 19.33 7.63
C GLN A 48 -7.63 18.30 7.03
N GLN A 49 -7.02 17.46 7.86
CA GLN A 49 -6.15 16.39 7.38
C GLN A 49 -6.93 15.33 6.59
N TYR A 50 -8.08 14.92 7.11
CA TYR A 50 -8.94 13.96 6.42
C TYR A 50 -9.40 14.49 5.06
N VAL A 51 -9.95 15.71 5.02
CA VAL A 51 -10.44 16.33 3.78
C VAL A 51 -9.30 16.53 2.77
N SER A 52 -8.13 16.98 3.22
CA SER A 52 -6.97 17.16 2.34
C SER A 52 -6.51 15.82 1.73
N SER A 53 -6.46 14.75 2.54
CA SER A 53 -6.11 13.41 2.05
C SER A 53 -7.15 12.86 1.09
N ALA A 54 -8.44 12.97 1.42
CA ALA A 54 -9.54 12.53 0.55
C ALA A 54 -9.52 13.27 -0.79
N PHE A 55 -9.32 14.59 -0.75
CA PHE A 55 -9.25 15.42 -1.96
C PHE A 55 -8.02 15.10 -2.82
N GLN A 56 -6.87 14.82 -2.22
CA GLN A 56 -5.69 14.38 -2.97
C GLN A 56 -5.93 13.02 -3.65
N ASN A 57 -6.64 12.11 -3.00
CA ASN A 57 -6.96 10.82 -3.58
C ASN A 57 -8.11 10.87 -4.62
N ALA A 58 -8.81 12.00 -4.71
CA ALA A 58 -9.86 12.21 -5.71
C ALA A 58 -9.31 12.49 -7.12
N PHE A 59 -8.01 12.74 -7.29
CA PHE A 59 -7.41 12.94 -8.61
C PHE A 59 -6.46 11.80 -8.97
N LEU A 60 -6.55 11.30 -10.21
CA LEU A 60 -5.70 10.21 -10.70
C LEU A 60 -4.20 10.49 -10.52
N SER A 61 -3.76 11.73 -10.74
CA SER A 61 -2.34 12.13 -10.65
C SER A 61 -1.75 12.04 -9.25
N THR A 62 -2.60 12.03 -8.21
CA THR A 62 -2.18 12.07 -6.80
C THR A 62 -2.75 10.93 -5.97
N ALA A 63 -3.67 10.14 -6.51
CA ALA A 63 -4.20 8.95 -5.88
C ALA A 63 -3.09 7.90 -5.69
N THR A 64 -3.08 7.25 -4.53
CA THR A 64 -2.10 6.21 -4.20
C THR A 64 -2.78 5.00 -3.57
N GLY A 65 -2.10 3.85 -3.60
CA GLY A 65 -2.59 2.62 -2.97
C GLY A 65 -3.95 2.19 -3.51
N VAL A 66 -4.89 1.91 -2.60
CA VAL A 66 -6.24 1.42 -2.94
C VAL A 66 -7.03 2.43 -3.77
N TYR A 67 -6.85 3.73 -3.56
CA TYR A 67 -7.57 4.76 -4.33
C TYR A 67 -7.14 4.78 -5.79
N LEU A 68 -5.86 4.48 -6.07
CA LEU A 68 -5.38 4.34 -7.44
C LEU A 68 -5.94 3.09 -8.11
N ASP A 69 -6.12 2.01 -7.34
CA ASP A 69 -6.72 0.77 -7.85
C ASP A 69 -8.20 0.98 -8.23
N LEU A 70 -8.96 1.73 -7.43
CA LEU A 70 -10.33 2.14 -7.77
C LEU A 70 -10.38 2.96 -9.07
N TRP A 71 -9.40 3.85 -9.28
CA TRP A 71 -9.26 4.55 -10.56
C TRP A 71 -8.94 3.58 -11.71
N GLY A 72 -8.08 2.59 -11.48
CA GLY A 72 -7.82 1.52 -12.45
C GLY A 72 -9.11 0.75 -12.80
N GLU A 73 -9.90 0.37 -11.82
CA GLU A 73 -11.19 -0.32 -12.02
C GLU A 73 -12.17 0.52 -12.84
N THR A 74 -12.32 1.81 -12.53
CA THR A 74 -13.22 2.70 -13.28
C THR A 74 -12.80 2.90 -14.74
N LEU A 75 -11.51 2.82 -15.04
CA LEU A 75 -10.96 2.94 -16.39
C LEU A 75 -10.78 1.58 -17.10
N GLY A 76 -11.14 0.46 -16.46
CA GLY A 76 -10.94 -0.88 -17.01
C GLY A 76 -9.48 -1.33 -17.08
N LEU A 77 -8.60 -0.69 -16.29
CA LEU A 77 -7.17 -0.95 -16.18
C LEU A 77 -6.84 -1.45 -14.77
N PRO A 78 -7.23 -2.69 -14.39
CA PRO A 78 -6.94 -3.21 -13.07
C PRO A 78 -5.44 -3.41 -12.86
N ARG A 79 -5.01 -3.35 -11.60
CA ARG A 79 -3.61 -3.63 -11.22
C ARG A 79 -3.21 -5.04 -11.68
N ILE A 80 -2.06 -5.15 -12.32
CA ILE A 80 -1.48 -6.46 -12.67
C ILE A 80 -1.06 -7.14 -11.37
N VAL A 81 -1.70 -8.26 -11.07
CA VAL A 81 -1.34 -9.10 -9.92
C VAL A 81 -0.15 -10.00 -10.27
N ASP A 82 0.56 -10.43 -9.22
CA ASP A 82 1.60 -11.43 -9.36
C ASP A 82 1.05 -12.68 -10.03
N ARG A 83 1.67 -13.07 -11.14
CA ARG A 83 1.32 -14.27 -11.89
C ARG A 83 2.46 -15.25 -11.82
N LYS A 84 2.12 -16.53 -11.74
CA LYS A 84 3.12 -17.61 -11.83
C LYS A 84 3.84 -17.49 -13.18
N ALA A 85 5.16 -17.57 -13.15
CA ALA A 85 5.93 -17.76 -14.36
C ALA A 85 5.56 -19.14 -14.94
N VAL A 86 5.20 -19.17 -16.22
CA VAL A 86 4.92 -20.40 -16.96
C VAL A 86 6.00 -20.54 -18.01
N VAL A 87 6.59 -21.73 -18.09
CA VAL A 87 7.61 -22.10 -19.07
C VAL A 87 7.09 -23.35 -19.78
N PHE A 88 7.12 -23.34 -21.10
CA PHE A 88 6.72 -24.49 -21.91
C PHE A 88 7.94 -25.33 -22.31
N ARG A 89 7.68 -26.53 -22.84
CA ARG A 89 8.75 -27.47 -23.21
C ARG A 89 9.61 -26.89 -24.33
N GLU A 90 9.00 -26.15 -25.22
CA GLU A 90 9.59 -25.52 -26.40
C GLU A 90 10.60 -24.43 -26.01
N ASP A 91 10.39 -23.79 -24.86
CA ASP A 91 11.27 -22.74 -24.35
C ASP A 91 12.62 -23.29 -23.87
N GLY A 92 12.69 -24.58 -23.52
CA GLY A 92 13.92 -25.25 -23.11
C GLY A 92 14.61 -24.65 -21.88
N ALA A 93 13.91 -23.83 -21.09
CA ALA A 93 14.51 -23.00 -20.05
C ALA A 93 14.92 -23.76 -18.77
N VAL A 94 14.39 -24.96 -18.55
CA VAL A 94 14.72 -25.80 -17.39
C VAL A 94 15.19 -27.17 -17.86
N ARG A 95 16.39 -27.58 -17.41
CA ARG A 95 16.97 -28.91 -17.69
C ARG A 95 17.30 -29.60 -16.38
N PHE A 96 16.92 -30.87 -16.27
CA PHE A 96 17.22 -31.71 -15.12
C PHE A 96 18.37 -32.63 -15.45
N TYR A 97 19.38 -32.64 -14.57
CA TYR A 97 20.50 -33.56 -14.64
C TYR A 97 20.50 -34.43 -13.38
N VAL A 98 20.91 -35.68 -13.53
CA VAL A 98 21.06 -36.63 -12.44
C VAL A 98 22.54 -36.90 -12.24
N ASN A 99 23.03 -36.77 -11.01
CA ASN A 99 24.46 -36.92 -10.73
C ASN A 99 24.99 -38.34 -10.95
N THR A 100 24.14 -39.36 -10.78
CA THR A 100 24.51 -40.76 -10.99
C THR A 100 23.35 -41.55 -11.62
N GLY A 101 23.67 -42.37 -12.62
CA GLY A 101 22.72 -43.21 -13.35
C GLY A 101 21.95 -42.44 -14.44
N THR A 102 20.80 -42.98 -14.85
CA THR A 102 19.89 -42.37 -15.84
C THR A 102 18.59 -41.92 -15.19
N LEU A 103 17.94 -40.88 -15.72
CA LEU A 103 16.67 -40.39 -15.19
C LEU A 103 15.58 -41.48 -15.20
N GLY A 104 15.55 -42.31 -16.24
CA GLY A 104 14.61 -43.45 -16.38
C GLY A 104 14.74 -44.51 -15.29
N SER A 105 15.93 -44.69 -14.71
CA SER A 105 16.12 -45.63 -13.58
C SER A 105 15.52 -45.13 -12.26
N ARG A 106 15.42 -43.80 -12.07
CA ARG A 106 14.91 -43.21 -10.82
C ARG A 106 13.45 -42.79 -10.90
N LEU A 107 13.02 -42.34 -12.08
CA LEU A 107 11.66 -41.90 -12.36
C LEU A 107 11.16 -42.59 -13.64
N PRO A 108 10.86 -43.90 -13.60
CA PRO A 108 10.55 -44.66 -14.80
C PRO A 108 9.24 -44.21 -15.45
N HIS A 109 9.24 -44.10 -16.77
CA HIS A 109 8.02 -43.87 -17.53
C HIS A 109 7.15 -45.15 -17.53
N PRO A 110 5.84 -45.07 -17.24
CA PRO A 110 4.97 -46.26 -17.07
C PRO A 110 4.85 -47.13 -18.32
N THR A 111 5.07 -46.57 -19.51
CA THR A 111 4.99 -47.28 -20.80
C THR A 111 6.33 -47.43 -21.53
N ASN A 112 7.42 -46.82 -21.06
CA ASN A 112 8.71 -46.89 -21.74
C ASN A 112 9.86 -46.90 -20.73
N SER A 113 10.44 -48.07 -20.51
CA SER A 113 11.51 -48.30 -19.53
C SER A 113 12.81 -47.53 -19.81
N GLY A 114 13.01 -47.00 -21.02
CA GLY A 114 14.17 -46.18 -21.38
C GLY A 114 14.01 -44.69 -21.10
N LEU A 115 12.81 -44.22 -20.74
CA LEU A 115 12.50 -42.81 -20.52
C LEU A 115 12.25 -42.51 -19.04
N GLY A 116 12.67 -41.32 -18.63
CA GLY A 116 12.31 -40.75 -17.34
C GLY A 116 11.06 -39.88 -17.45
N LEU A 117 10.11 -40.00 -16.53
CA LEU A 117 8.94 -39.14 -16.43
C LEU A 117 8.94 -38.39 -15.10
N ILE A 118 9.02 -37.06 -15.16
CA ILE A 118 8.83 -36.23 -13.98
C ILE A 118 7.32 -36.08 -13.74
N PRO A 119 6.77 -36.51 -12.60
CA PRO A 119 5.35 -36.39 -12.31
C PRO A 119 4.87 -34.93 -12.28
N ILE A 120 3.61 -34.72 -12.64
CA ILE A 120 2.95 -33.43 -12.45
C ILE A 120 2.94 -33.07 -10.96
N ASN A 121 3.06 -31.78 -10.64
CA ASN A 121 3.21 -31.26 -9.27
C ASN A 121 4.53 -31.61 -8.57
N THR A 122 5.57 -32.00 -9.31
CA THR A 122 6.92 -32.08 -8.75
C THR A 122 7.35 -30.69 -8.26
N ILE A 123 7.61 -30.57 -6.96
CA ILE A 123 8.06 -29.32 -6.35
C ILE A 123 9.59 -29.29 -6.40
N ILE A 124 10.13 -28.23 -6.99
CA ILE A 124 11.57 -27.97 -7.01
C ILE A 124 11.80 -26.81 -6.05
N SER A 125 12.52 -27.06 -4.97
CA SER A 125 12.99 -26.03 -4.06
C SER A 125 14.50 -25.89 -4.19
N ASN A 126 15.00 -24.66 -4.16
CA ASN A 126 16.42 -24.41 -3.98
C ASN A 126 16.70 -24.40 -2.47
N PRO A 127 17.52 -25.31 -1.92
CA PRO A 127 17.81 -25.37 -0.48
C PRO A 127 18.73 -24.22 0.01
N ARG A 128 18.85 -23.13 -0.76
CA ARG A 128 19.53 -21.90 -0.35
C ARG A 128 18.61 -20.71 -0.57
N ASN A 129 17.79 -20.47 0.46
CA ASN A 129 17.55 -19.19 1.11
C ASN A 129 16.97 -19.47 2.49
#